data_AF-A0A2D5E2P5-F1
#
_entry.id   AF-A0A2D5E2P5-F1
#
_cell.length_a   1.000
_cell.length_b   1.000
_cell.length_c   1.000
_cell.angle_alpha   90.00
_cell.angle_beta   90.00
_cell.angle_gamma   90.00
#
_symmetry.space_group_name_H-M   'P 1'
#
loop_
_entity.id
_entity.type
_entity.pdbx_description
1 polymer ?
#
loop_
_entity_poly.entity_id
_entity_poly.type
_entity_poly.pdbx_seq_one_letter_code
_entity_poly.pdbx_strand_id
1 'polypeptide(L)'
;MTKQNQDGRVNFRRRKRSQMHAEAEAEAVDLAAIDEHPMLVAGRPELVTDEETLKGLVEHLRSVGTFAYDTEFIGEETFLPRICLVQVATAERLALIDPVELPDLAPIFEVVADPEVETLVHDGAQDLEPVRRMLGVEPQGIVDTQVCAAFLDMPWPSSLAKLVERFTGHQLNKGHTFTDWDARPLTDRQVRYAADDVRFLPLAWSRMKEMLEQEGRLEWAMRECDESRRRHVGQFDAEKQVRKITRGSRVKAKTATVLMALVELRHEIARELDLPHRVAISDEALSEMARALPANEEELSKCRNIGRRNAAEQGPKIVAAIKEALEGPSRPLPTGKSKEETALDRMRVDALWSVLSLRCLADRMAPSLLTSRSDLAAWYLDREAGRTDAPMFAEGTWRHDSMGMWLESFLKGEANLDLTWNDGRLQRASD
;
A
#
# COMPACT_ATOMS: atom_id res chain seq x y z
N MET A 1 -26.26 -3.38 21.47
CA MET A 1 -26.09 -4.60 20.67
C MET A 1 -26.62 -4.35 19.27
N THR A 2 -25.75 -3.94 18.35
CA THR A 2 -26.08 -3.58 16.96
C THR A 2 -26.41 -4.82 16.11
N LYS A 3 -27.21 -4.64 15.04
CA LYS A 3 -27.64 -5.68 14.08
C LYS A 3 -26.48 -6.53 13.50
N GLN A 4 -25.22 -6.08 13.61
CA GLN A 4 -24.01 -6.80 13.18
C GLN A 4 -23.81 -8.16 13.87
N ASN A 5 -24.28 -8.34 15.11
CA ASN A 5 -24.11 -9.60 15.84
C ASN A 5 -24.91 -10.79 15.27
N GLN A 6 -25.73 -10.59 14.23
CA GLN A 6 -26.55 -11.64 13.61
C GLN A 6 -26.04 -12.15 12.25
N ASP A 7 -24.97 -11.57 11.67
CA ASP A 7 -24.40 -12.09 10.43
C ASP A 7 -23.31 -13.15 10.69
N GLY A 8 -23.66 -14.42 10.48
CA GLY A 8 -22.74 -15.55 10.66
C GLY A 8 -21.43 -15.46 9.85
N ARG A 9 -21.36 -14.63 8.80
CA ARG A 9 -20.15 -14.42 7.98
C ARG A 9 -19.09 -13.59 8.70
N VAL A 10 -19.48 -12.56 9.45
CA VAL A 10 -18.57 -11.74 10.26
C VAL A 10 -18.06 -12.54 11.46
N ASN A 11 -18.94 -13.36 12.04
CA ASN A 11 -18.64 -14.22 13.18
C ASN A 11 -17.51 -15.24 12.90
N PHE A 12 -17.47 -15.84 11.70
CA PHE A 12 -16.36 -16.75 11.32
C PHE A 12 -15.00 -16.03 11.28
N ARG A 13 -14.95 -14.82 10.69
CA ARG A 13 -13.70 -14.07 10.56
C ARG A 13 -13.17 -13.62 11.91
N ARG A 14 -14.05 -13.06 12.75
CA ARG A 14 -13.74 -12.73 14.13
C ARG A 14 -13.19 -13.94 14.89
N ARG A 15 -13.87 -15.09 14.84
CA ARG A 15 -13.39 -16.32 15.49
C ARG A 15 -12.02 -16.75 14.99
N LYS A 16 -11.75 -16.64 13.68
CA LYS A 16 -10.45 -16.98 13.11
C LYS A 16 -9.35 -16.02 13.61
N ARG A 17 -9.64 -14.71 13.68
CA ARG A 17 -8.72 -13.72 14.23
C ARG A 17 -8.43 -13.97 15.71
N SER A 18 -9.45 -14.23 16.52
CA SER A 18 -9.26 -14.58 17.94
C SER A 18 -8.46 -15.88 18.12
N GLN A 19 -8.62 -16.86 17.23
CA GLN A 19 -7.76 -18.05 17.23
C GLN A 19 -6.29 -17.68 16.92
N MET A 20 -6.05 -16.88 15.89
CA MET A 20 -4.69 -16.43 15.53
C MET A 20 -4.08 -15.58 16.65
N HIS A 21 -4.87 -14.74 17.31
CA HIS A 21 -4.44 -13.98 18.50
C HIS A 21 -4.04 -14.90 19.64
N ALA A 22 -4.83 -15.93 19.96
CA ALA A 22 -4.48 -16.90 21.00
C ALA A 22 -3.20 -17.69 20.67
N GLU A 23 -3.02 -18.08 19.39
CA GLU A 23 -1.79 -18.73 18.91
C GLU A 23 -0.59 -17.80 19.03
N ALA A 24 -0.76 -16.52 18.65
CA ALA A 24 0.25 -15.48 18.75
C ALA A 24 0.68 -15.20 20.19
N GLU A 25 -0.23 -15.21 21.16
CA GLU A 25 0.07 -15.02 22.58
C GLU A 25 0.73 -16.25 23.22
N ALA A 26 0.48 -17.45 22.70
CA ALA A 26 1.06 -18.69 23.22
C ALA A 26 2.54 -18.89 22.83
N GLU A 27 3.00 -18.30 21.73
CA GLU A 27 4.37 -18.44 21.22
C GLU A 27 5.37 -17.72 22.13
N ALA A 28 6.39 -18.37 22.70
CA ALA A 28 7.38 -17.65 23.49
C ALA A 28 8.24 -16.74 22.58
N VAL A 29 8.24 -15.43 22.81
CA VAL A 29 9.10 -14.49 22.09
C VAL A 29 10.16 -13.94 23.04
N ASP A 30 11.42 -14.20 22.73
CA ASP A 30 12.54 -13.53 23.38
C ASP A 30 12.65 -12.12 22.77
N LEU A 31 12.19 -11.12 23.50
CA LEU A 31 12.25 -9.74 23.04
C LEU A 31 13.69 -9.25 23.18
N ALA A 32 14.38 -9.11 22.05
CA ALA A 32 15.69 -8.47 22.01
C ALA A 32 15.66 -7.14 22.79
N ALA A 33 16.66 -6.96 23.65
CA ALA A 33 16.88 -5.69 24.33
C ALA A 33 17.07 -4.58 23.29
N ILE A 34 16.55 -3.40 23.59
CA ILE A 34 16.72 -2.22 22.75
C ILE A 34 17.80 -1.38 23.43
N ASP A 35 18.88 -1.14 22.70
CA ASP A 35 19.96 -0.27 23.17
C ASP A 35 19.47 1.17 23.24
N GLU A 36 19.89 1.87 24.30
CA GLU A 36 19.63 3.30 24.45
C GLU A 36 20.29 4.08 23.31
N HIS A 37 19.54 4.97 22.66
CA HIS A 37 20.07 5.82 21.60
C HIS A 37 19.32 7.17 21.59
N PRO A 38 19.99 8.32 21.39
CA PRO A 38 19.35 9.65 21.43
C PRO A 38 18.25 9.92 20.39
N MET A 39 17.97 8.96 19.51
CA MET A 39 17.02 9.11 18.38
C MET A 39 15.88 8.10 18.46
N LEU A 40 15.74 7.39 19.58
CA LEU A 40 14.62 6.50 19.84
C LEU A 40 14.38 6.40 21.35
N VAL A 41 13.15 6.02 21.71
CA VAL A 41 12.80 5.71 23.09
C VAL A 41 12.83 4.19 23.28
N ALA A 42 13.77 3.69 24.08
CA ALA A 42 13.92 2.25 24.35
C ALA A 42 12.82 1.72 25.29
N GLY A 43 12.28 2.59 26.14
CA GLY A 43 11.27 2.26 27.15
C GLY A 43 9.91 1.81 26.61
N ARG A 44 8.98 1.60 27.55
CA ARG A 44 7.57 1.29 27.24
C ARG A 44 6.89 2.54 26.68
N PRO A 45 6.03 2.41 25.65
CA PRO A 45 5.23 3.53 25.16
C PRO A 45 4.28 4.06 26.25
N GLU A 46 3.99 5.36 26.17
CA GLU A 46 2.87 5.98 26.87
C GLU A 46 1.55 5.59 26.20
N LEU A 47 0.56 5.15 26.98
CA LEU A 47 -0.79 4.93 26.48
C LEU A 47 -1.58 6.22 26.62
N VAL A 48 -2.11 6.72 25.50
CA VAL A 48 -2.89 7.96 25.44
C VAL A 48 -4.36 7.58 25.31
N THR A 49 -5.12 7.80 26.38
CA THR A 49 -6.53 7.39 26.52
C THR A 49 -7.46 8.54 26.93
N ASP A 50 -6.94 9.76 27.03
CA ASP A 50 -7.71 10.96 27.36
C ASP A 50 -7.26 12.19 26.53
N GLU A 51 -8.16 13.18 26.42
CA GLU A 51 -7.97 14.35 25.56
C GLU A 51 -6.82 15.26 26.01
N GLU A 52 -6.56 15.35 27.31
CA GLU A 52 -5.51 16.22 27.87
C GLU A 52 -4.13 15.67 27.49
N THR A 53 -3.93 14.36 27.66
CA THR A 53 -2.71 13.67 27.27
C THR A 53 -2.50 13.74 25.75
N LEU A 54 -3.56 13.55 24.95
CA LEU A 54 -3.50 13.68 23.49
C LEU A 54 -3.11 15.10 23.06
N LYS A 55 -3.68 16.13 23.68
CA LYS A 55 -3.34 17.52 23.40
C LYS A 55 -1.86 17.80 23.66
N GLY A 56 -1.34 17.38 24.82
CA GLY A 56 0.09 17.54 25.15
C GLY A 56 1.01 16.77 24.19
N LEU A 57 0.57 15.61 23.69
CA LEU A 57 1.28 14.88 22.63
C LEU A 57 1.29 15.66 21.32
N VAL A 58 0.15 16.17 20.85
CA VAL A 58 0.06 16.98 19.63
C VAL A 58 0.94 18.23 19.69
N GLU A 59 0.95 18.94 20.82
CA GLU A 59 1.83 20.10 21.04
C GLU A 59 3.32 19.72 20.93
N HIS A 60 3.69 18.57 21.51
CA HIS A 60 5.05 18.02 21.39
C HIS A 60 5.44 17.70 19.95
N LEU A 61 4.59 16.97 19.21
CA LEU A 61 4.86 16.59 17.82
C LEU A 61 5.09 17.81 16.94
N ARG A 62 4.26 18.85 17.12
CA ARG A 62 4.40 20.13 16.40
C ARG A 62 5.68 20.87 16.79
N SER A 63 6.07 20.83 18.06
CA SER A 63 7.31 21.46 18.53
C SER A 63 8.56 20.80 17.98
N VAL A 64 8.58 19.47 17.87
CA VAL A 64 9.72 18.71 17.32
C VAL A 64 9.77 18.81 15.80
N GLY A 65 8.60 18.86 15.14
CA GLY A 65 8.48 19.05 13.69
C GLY A 65 8.78 17.80 12.85
N THR A 66 9.17 16.68 13.47
CA THR A 66 9.32 15.39 12.81
C THR A 66 8.91 14.25 13.73
N PHE A 67 8.13 13.29 13.22
CA PHE A 67 7.69 12.13 13.99
C PHE A 67 7.32 10.96 13.10
N ALA A 68 7.45 9.75 13.63
CA ALA A 68 6.98 8.53 13.02
C ALA A 68 5.50 8.28 13.34
N TYR A 69 4.77 7.72 12.38
CA TYR A 69 3.34 7.47 12.44
C TYR A 69 3.01 6.11 11.81
N ASP A 70 2.14 5.35 12.47
CA ASP A 70 1.56 4.12 11.95
C ASP A 70 0.12 3.95 12.47
N THR A 71 -0.63 2.99 11.95
CA THR A 71 -1.95 2.62 12.49
C THR A 71 -2.19 1.12 12.54
N GLU A 72 -3.00 0.67 13.50
CA GLU A 72 -3.57 -0.68 13.50
C GLU A 72 -5.08 -0.64 13.31
N PHE A 73 -5.61 -1.55 12.49
CA PHE A 73 -7.02 -1.55 12.12
C PHE A 73 -7.60 -2.95 11.91
N ILE A 74 -8.93 -3.04 12.01
CA ILE A 74 -9.70 -4.23 11.65
C ILE A 74 -10.46 -3.94 10.36
N GLY A 75 -10.06 -4.60 9.27
CA GLY A 75 -10.60 -4.38 7.93
C GLY A 75 -11.64 -5.40 7.47
N GLU A 76 -11.87 -6.46 8.25
CA GLU A 76 -12.67 -7.60 7.84
C GLU A 76 -14.07 -7.69 8.46
N GLU A 77 -14.46 -6.70 9.26
CA GLU A 77 -15.77 -6.62 9.91
C GLU A 77 -16.71 -5.58 9.28
N THR A 78 -16.17 -4.45 8.82
CA THR A 78 -16.93 -3.27 8.36
C THR A 78 -16.55 -2.84 6.95
N PHE A 79 -17.34 -1.95 6.34
CA PHE A 79 -17.05 -1.44 4.99
C PHE A 79 -15.76 -0.61 4.96
N LEU A 80 -15.59 0.26 5.96
CA LEU A 80 -14.36 1.00 6.22
C LEU A 80 -13.59 0.31 7.35
N PRO A 81 -12.27 0.14 7.24
CA PRO A 81 -11.46 -0.39 8.33
C PRO A 81 -11.64 0.44 9.61
N ARG A 82 -11.83 -0.22 10.75
CA ARG A 82 -11.89 0.45 12.05
C ARG A 82 -10.48 0.57 12.61
N ILE A 83 -10.02 1.81 12.81
CA ILE A 83 -8.76 2.10 13.50
C ILE A 83 -8.90 1.69 14.96
N CYS A 84 -7.93 0.93 15.44
CA CYS A 84 -7.89 0.34 16.76
C CYS A 84 -6.67 0.79 17.55
N LEU A 85 -5.66 1.38 16.91
CA LEU A 85 -4.50 2.00 17.56
C LEU A 85 -3.88 3.01 16.58
N VAL A 86 -3.35 4.12 17.10
CA VAL A 86 -2.45 5.01 16.37
C VAL A 86 -1.13 5.06 17.11
N GLN A 87 -0.02 4.83 16.41
CA GLN A 87 1.31 4.82 17.00
C GLN A 87 2.07 6.07 16.57
N VAL A 88 2.77 6.68 17.52
CA VAL A 88 3.68 7.79 17.21
C VAL A 88 4.99 7.67 17.94
N ALA A 89 6.07 8.09 17.29
CA ALA A 89 7.38 8.20 17.92
C ALA A 89 8.15 9.43 17.46
N THR A 90 8.80 10.08 18.41
CA THR A 90 9.88 11.05 18.20
C THR A 90 11.15 10.48 18.84
N ALA A 91 12.26 11.22 18.78
CA ALA A 91 13.45 10.90 19.55
C ALA A 91 13.19 10.89 21.08
N GLU A 92 12.18 11.65 21.54
CA GLU A 92 11.96 11.94 22.96
C GLU A 92 10.72 11.25 23.56
N ARG A 93 9.70 11.01 22.74
CA ARG A 93 8.42 10.41 23.14
C ARG A 93 8.02 9.28 22.22
N LEU A 94 7.40 8.28 22.82
CA LEU A 94 6.82 7.13 22.15
C LEU A 94 5.44 6.89 22.75
N ALA A 95 4.39 6.92 21.94
CA ALA A 95 3.01 6.86 22.41
C ALA A 95 2.13 5.98 21.53
N LEU A 96 1.15 5.34 22.16
CA LEU A 96 0.07 4.60 21.52
C LEU A 96 -1.25 5.26 21.91
N ILE A 97 -1.96 5.81 20.93
CA ILE A 97 -3.24 6.49 21.11
C ILE A 97 -4.35 5.46 20.91
N ASP A 98 -5.23 5.32 21.90
CA ASP A 98 -6.30 4.34 21.92
C ASP A 98 -7.63 4.94 21.39
N PRO A 99 -8.07 4.60 20.16
CA PRO A 99 -9.29 5.16 19.58
C PRO A 99 -10.58 4.64 20.22
N VAL A 100 -10.49 3.58 21.03
CA VAL A 100 -11.65 3.01 21.73
C VAL A 100 -12.06 3.88 22.91
N GLU A 101 -11.07 4.41 23.64
CA GLU A 101 -11.27 5.36 24.75
C GLU A 101 -11.29 6.82 24.24
N LEU A 102 -10.57 7.12 23.14
CA LEU A 102 -10.50 8.42 22.47
C LEU A 102 -11.06 8.37 21.04
N PRO A 103 -12.38 8.50 20.85
CA PRO A 103 -12.97 8.36 19.52
C PRO A 103 -12.63 9.51 18.56
N ASP A 104 -12.28 10.70 19.08
CA ASP A 104 -11.88 11.83 18.25
C ASP A 104 -10.37 11.82 17.97
N LEU A 105 -10.02 11.34 16.77
CA LEU A 105 -8.65 11.31 16.26
C LEU A 105 -8.31 12.52 15.37
N ALA A 106 -9.22 13.48 15.20
CA ALA A 106 -8.94 14.67 14.38
C ALA A 106 -7.64 15.39 14.81
N PRO A 107 -7.33 15.58 16.11
CA PRO A 107 -6.13 16.31 16.52
C PRO A 107 -4.83 15.69 16.01
N ILE A 108 -4.71 14.34 15.99
CA ILE A 108 -3.49 13.69 15.48
C ILE A 108 -3.44 13.71 13.95
N PHE A 109 -4.59 13.52 13.29
CA PHE A 109 -4.65 13.58 11.82
C PHE A 109 -4.36 14.97 11.27
N GLU A 110 -4.71 16.03 12.02
CA GLU A 110 -4.36 17.41 11.67
C GLU A 110 -2.84 17.65 11.71
N VAL A 111 -2.11 16.94 12.58
CA VAL A 111 -0.63 16.98 12.59
C VAL A 111 -0.06 16.23 11.39
N VAL A 112 -0.58 15.04 11.09
CA VAL A 112 -0.15 14.23 9.91
C VAL A 112 -0.44 14.97 8.60
N ALA A 113 -1.47 15.81 8.56
CA ALA A 113 -1.81 16.61 7.40
C ALA A 113 -1.02 17.92 7.25
N ASP A 114 -0.24 18.30 8.28
CA ASP A 114 0.43 19.59 8.31
C ASP A 114 1.69 19.60 7.42
N PRO A 115 1.80 20.52 6.44
CA PRO A 115 2.99 20.63 5.60
C PRO A 115 4.27 21.02 6.35
N GLU A 116 4.17 21.64 7.52
CA GLU A 116 5.31 22.05 8.34
C GLU A 116 5.84 20.92 9.25
N VAL A 117 5.16 19.77 9.29
CA VAL A 117 5.55 18.62 10.12
C VAL A 117 5.95 17.44 9.23
N GLU A 118 7.19 17.00 9.37
CA GLU A 118 7.72 15.83 8.66
C GLU A 118 7.17 14.54 9.29
N THR A 119 6.25 13.87 8.60
CA THR A 119 5.66 12.61 9.10
C THR A 119 6.33 11.41 8.44
N LEU A 120 7.02 10.60 9.24
CA LEU A 120 7.71 9.40 8.81
C LEU A 120 6.74 8.21 8.84
N VAL A 121 6.65 7.51 7.71
CA VAL A 121 5.87 6.27 7.59
C VAL A 121 6.71 5.17 6.94
N HIS A 122 6.22 3.94 6.94
CA HIS A 122 6.80 2.85 6.18
C HIS A 122 5.71 2.11 5.43
N ASP A 123 5.64 2.24 4.09
CA ASP A 123 4.50 1.75 3.30
C ASP A 123 3.16 2.36 3.76
N GLY A 124 3.18 3.63 4.17
CA GLY A 124 2.10 4.28 4.92
C GLY A 124 0.86 4.63 4.11
N ALA A 125 0.71 4.10 2.90
CA ALA A 125 -0.40 4.41 2.02
C ALA A 125 -1.76 4.13 2.66
N GLN A 126 -1.86 3.04 3.44
CA GLN A 126 -3.08 2.67 4.14
C GLN A 126 -3.30 3.55 5.38
N ASP A 127 -2.24 3.87 6.12
CA ASP A 127 -2.27 4.64 7.36
C ASP A 127 -2.65 6.11 7.14
N LEU A 128 -2.40 6.60 5.93
CA LEU A 128 -2.76 7.94 5.47
C LEU A 128 -4.20 8.01 4.91
N GLU A 129 -4.86 6.88 4.61
CA GLU A 129 -6.25 6.89 4.12
C GLU A 129 -7.22 7.53 5.10
N PRO A 130 -7.18 7.22 6.42
CA PRO A 130 -8.07 7.83 7.39
C PRO A 130 -7.98 9.35 7.46
N VAL A 131 -6.77 9.90 7.31
CA VAL A 131 -6.54 11.36 7.32
C VAL A 131 -7.35 12.03 6.21
N ARG A 132 -7.28 11.49 4.99
CA ARG A 132 -8.04 12.00 3.84
C ARG A 132 -9.53 11.87 4.05
N ARG A 133 -9.96 10.71 4.54
CA ARG A 133 -11.38 10.41 4.74
C ARG A 133 -12.02 11.27 5.82
N MET A 134 -11.31 11.53 6.92
CA MET A 134 -11.84 12.23 8.08
C MET A 134 -11.69 13.74 7.97
N LEU A 135 -10.58 14.24 7.42
CA LEU A 135 -10.31 15.68 7.31
C LEU A 135 -10.64 16.26 5.93
N GLY A 136 -10.78 15.44 4.89
CA GLY A 136 -11.00 15.90 3.52
C GLY A 136 -9.79 16.60 2.89
N VAL A 137 -8.60 16.43 3.48
CA VAL A 137 -7.34 17.03 3.01
C VAL A 137 -6.31 15.94 2.68
N GLU A 138 -5.37 16.27 1.79
CA GLU A 138 -4.27 15.38 1.45
C GLU A 138 -3.14 15.54 2.46
N PRO A 139 -2.63 14.45 3.07
CA PRO A 139 -1.45 14.51 3.93
C PRO A 139 -0.25 15.15 3.24
N GLN A 140 0.47 15.99 3.95
CA GLN A 140 1.66 16.70 3.46
C GLN A 140 2.88 16.34 4.33
N GLY A 141 4.08 16.74 3.92
CA GLY A 141 5.30 16.47 4.71
C GLY A 141 5.64 14.99 4.88
N ILE A 142 5.04 14.08 4.11
CA ILE A 142 5.20 12.64 4.27
C ILE A 142 6.56 12.17 3.73
N VAL A 143 7.31 11.46 4.56
CA VAL A 143 8.50 10.70 4.21
C VAL A 143 8.17 9.22 4.34
N ASP A 144 8.14 8.50 3.22
CA ASP A 144 8.02 7.04 3.24
C ASP A 144 9.40 6.40 3.26
N THR A 145 9.77 5.83 4.39
CA THR A 145 11.08 5.19 4.58
C THR A 145 11.27 3.99 3.65
N GLN A 146 10.20 3.31 3.21
CA GLN A 146 10.32 2.24 2.22
C GLN A 146 10.79 2.80 0.87
N VAL A 147 10.26 3.96 0.47
CA VAL A 147 10.65 4.67 -0.76
C VAL A 147 12.09 5.13 -0.65
N CYS A 148 12.44 5.82 0.43
CA CYS A 148 13.79 6.33 0.64
C CYS A 148 14.84 5.21 0.66
N ALA A 149 14.50 4.03 1.21
CA ALA A 149 15.40 2.88 1.24
C ALA A 149 15.73 2.35 -0.17
N ALA A 150 14.80 2.45 -1.11
CA ALA A 150 15.00 2.02 -2.49
C ALA A 150 16.02 2.88 -3.26
N PHE A 151 16.36 4.07 -2.76
CA PHE A 151 17.47 4.90 -3.26
C PHE A 151 18.82 4.60 -2.58
N LEU A 152 18.82 3.70 -1.59
CA LEU A 152 19.95 3.39 -0.72
C LEU A 152 20.29 1.90 -0.75
N ASP A 153 20.27 1.27 -1.93
CA ASP A 153 20.71 -0.11 -2.15
C ASP A 153 19.88 -1.16 -1.38
N MET A 154 18.62 -0.84 -1.08
CA MET A 154 17.63 -1.84 -0.66
C MET A 154 16.71 -2.24 -1.82
N PRO A 155 16.23 -3.49 -1.86
CA PRO A 155 15.18 -3.89 -2.79
C PRO A 155 13.90 -3.05 -2.62
N TRP A 156 13.11 -2.91 -3.69
CA TRP A 156 11.80 -2.30 -3.63
C TRP A 156 10.70 -3.30 -4.02
N PRO A 157 9.66 -3.49 -3.18
CA PRO A 157 9.51 -2.96 -1.81
C PRO A 157 10.40 -3.70 -0.79
N SER A 158 10.71 -3.05 0.33
CA SER A 158 11.42 -3.65 1.47
C SER A 158 10.56 -3.60 2.74
N SER A 159 10.61 -4.64 3.56
CA SER A 159 9.84 -4.68 4.81
C SER A 159 10.48 -3.83 5.91
N LEU A 160 9.68 -3.35 6.86
CA LEU A 160 10.15 -2.57 8.01
C LEU A 160 11.27 -3.27 8.76
N ALA A 161 11.11 -4.57 9.06
CA ALA A 161 12.14 -5.36 9.75
C ALA A 161 13.52 -5.31 9.07
N LYS A 162 13.57 -5.37 7.73
CA LYS A 162 14.83 -5.28 6.97
C LYS A 162 15.39 -3.87 6.99
N LEU A 163 14.52 -2.86 6.96
CA LEU A 163 14.90 -1.46 7.03
C LEU A 163 15.50 -1.14 8.41
N VAL A 164 14.83 -1.54 9.49
CA VAL A 164 15.30 -1.37 10.86
C VAL A 164 16.61 -2.12 11.08
N GLU A 165 16.73 -3.38 10.65
CA GLU A 165 17.99 -4.13 10.76
C GLU A 165 19.13 -3.43 10.03
N ARG A 166 18.92 -2.99 8.78
CA ARG A 166 19.96 -2.34 7.98
C ARG A 166 20.40 -1.01 8.58
N PHE A 167 19.45 -0.15 8.95
CA PHE A 167 19.77 1.23 9.32
C PHE A 167 19.96 1.43 10.81
N THR A 168 19.48 0.54 11.68
CA THR A 168 19.64 0.67 13.14
C THR A 168 20.51 -0.44 13.74
N GLY A 169 20.64 -1.58 13.06
CA GLY A 169 21.28 -2.79 13.59
C GLY A 169 20.35 -3.64 14.47
N HIS A 170 19.13 -3.17 14.76
CA HIS A 170 18.17 -3.89 15.57
C HIS A 170 17.33 -4.85 14.73
N GLN A 171 17.13 -6.08 15.22
CA GLN A 171 16.27 -7.07 14.57
C GLN A 171 14.88 -7.01 15.17
N LEU A 172 13.90 -6.56 14.37
CA LEU A 172 12.50 -6.66 14.77
C LEU A 172 12.08 -8.11 14.87
N ASN A 173 11.28 -8.40 15.90
CA ASN A 173 10.67 -9.71 16.03
C ASN A 173 9.64 -9.93 14.93
N LYS A 174 9.47 -11.19 14.52
CA LYS A 174 8.35 -11.58 13.66
C LYS A 174 7.07 -11.50 14.50
N GLY A 175 6.46 -10.33 14.50
CA GLY A 175 5.19 -10.11 15.19
C GLY A 175 3.99 -10.43 14.30
N HIS A 176 2.86 -10.67 14.95
CA HIS A 176 1.62 -11.06 14.30
C HIS A 176 0.80 -9.82 13.96
N THR A 177 0.77 -9.43 12.68
CA THR A 177 -0.08 -8.33 12.16
C THR A 177 -1.59 -8.63 12.28
N PHE A 178 -1.97 -9.88 12.58
CA PHE A 178 -3.36 -10.34 12.60
C PHE A 178 -3.80 -10.72 14.02
N THR A 179 -3.82 -9.75 14.94
CA THR A 179 -4.30 -9.91 16.32
C THR A 179 -5.61 -9.17 16.57
N ASP A 180 -6.27 -9.45 17.69
CA ASP A 180 -7.48 -8.73 18.10
C ASP A 180 -7.11 -7.32 18.60
N TRP A 181 -6.83 -6.40 17.67
CA TRP A 181 -6.46 -5.01 17.97
C TRP A 181 -7.55 -4.21 18.67
N ASP A 182 -8.79 -4.71 18.65
CA ASP A 182 -9.91 -4.12 19.38
C ASP A 182 -10.15 -4.70 20.77
N ALA A 183 -9.38 -5.71 21.16
CA ALA A 183 -9.41 -6.21 22.53
C ALA A 183 -8.79 -5.18 23.48
N ARG A 184 -9.38 -5.05 24.67
CA ARG A 184 -8.85 -4.25 25.77
C ARG A 184 -8.84 -5.05 27.07
N PRO A 185 -7.78 -4.91 27.91
CA PRO A 185 -6.55 -4.15 27.64
C PRO A 185 -5.71 -4.81 26.52
N LEU A 186 -4.87 -4.02 25.82
CA LEU A 186 -3.89 -4.57 24.89
C LEU A 186 -2.88 -5.45 25.64
N THR A 187 -2.44 -6.53 25.01
CA THR A 187 -1.39 -7.38 25.60
C THR A 187 -0.03 -6.67 25.55
N ASP A 188 0.90 -7.04 26.43
CA ASP A 188 2.27 -6.48 26.38
C ASP A 188 2.96 -6.71 25.03
N ARG A 189 2.57 -7.78 24.32
CA ARG A 189 3.08 -8.09 22.98
C ARG A 189 2.51 -7.16 21.92
N GLN A 190 1.21 -6.90 21.94
CA GLN A 190 0.57 -5.91 21.07
C GLN A 190 1.19 -4.52 21.30
N VAL A 191 1.36 -4.12 22.57
CA VAL A 191 1.99 -2.86 22.95
C VAL A 191 3.43 -2.78 22.43
N ARG A 192 4.22 -3.85 22.58
CA ARG A 192 5.60 -3.88 22.09
C ARG A 192 5.68 -3.84 20.57
N TYR A 193 4.88 -4.66 19.88
CA TYR A 193 4.83 -4.72 18.43
C TYR A 193 4.50 -3.35 17.84
N ALA A 194 3.38 -2.76 18.28
CA ALA A 194 2.93 -1.44 17.81
C ALA A 194 3.99 -0.36 18.07
N ALA A 195 4.65 -0.40 19.23
CA ALA A 195 5.72 0.53 19.52
C ALA A 195 6.96 0.34 18.63
N ASP A 196 7.28 -0.91 18.27
CA ASP A 196 8.43 -1.25 17.44
C ASP A 196 8.24 -0.81 15.98
N ASP A 197 6.98 -0.70 15.51
CA ASP A 197 6.67 -0.25 14.15
C ASP A 197 7.04 1.23 13.90
N VAL A 198 7.05 2.07 14.95
CA VAL A 198 7.38 3.50 14.85
C VAL A 198 8.69 3.91 15.51
N ARG A 199 9.11 3.27 16.62
CA ARG A 199 10.22 3.80 17.46
C ARG A 199 11.56 3.91 16.75
N PHE A 200 11.80 3.04 15.76
CA PHE A 200 13.09 2.98 15.06
C PHE A 200 13.13 3.91 13.84
N LEU A 201 11.98 4.39 13.37
CA LEU A 201 11.90 5.21 12.17
C LEU A 201 12.64 6.55 12.30
N PRO A 202 12.63 7.28 13.43
CA PRO A 202 13.41 8.52 13.55
C PRO A 202 14.93 8.30 13.40
N LEU A 203 15.47 7.24 14.03
CA LEU A 203 16.88 6.86 13.87
C LEU A 203 17.19 6.40 12.45
N ALA A 204 16.36 5.52 11.89
CA ALA A 204 16.55 5.03 10.52
C ALA A 204 16.53 6.19 9.52
N TRP A 205 15.55 7.08 9.63
CA TRP A 205 15.43 8.25 8.78
C TRP A 205 16.62 9.20 8.90
N SER A 206 17.09 9.49 10.12
CA SER A 206 18.27 10.34 10.32
C SER A 206 19.49 9.83 9.54
N ARG A 207 19.75 8.52 9.58
CA ARG A 207 20.86 7.90 8.82
C ARG A 207 20.60 7.87 7.32
N MET A 208 19.37 7.56 6.92
CA MET A 208 18.97 7.51 5.51
C MET A 208 19.06 8.89 4.85
N LYS A 209 18.60 9.94 5.53
CA LYS A 209 18.64 11.32 5.06
C LYS A 209 20.07 11.77 4.79
N GLU A 210 20.98 11.53 5.73
CA GLU A 210 22.42 11.83 5.55
C GLU A 210 22.99 11.09 4.32
N MET A 211 22.69 9.80 4.16
CA MET A 211 23.15 9.04 3.00
C MET A 211 22.55 9.53 1.68
N LEU A 212 21.27 9.91 1.67
CA LEU A 212 20.59 10.46 0.50
C LEU A 212 21.16 11.82 0.10
N GLU A 213 21.53 12.65 1.06
CA GLU A 213 22.19 13.94 0.84
C GLU A 213 23.60 13.74 0.25
N GLN A 214 24.39 12.83 0.83
CA GLN A 214 25.72 12.49 0.33
C GLN A 214 25.70 11.96 -1.12
N GLU A 215 24.67 11.20 -1.48
CA GLU A 215 24.48 10.65 -2.83
C GLU A 215 23.78 11.64 -3.80
N GLY A 216 23.33 12.82 -3.30
CA GLY A 216 22.62 13.82 -4.11
C GLY A 216 21.20 13.39 -4.54
N ARG A 217 20.55 12.50 -3.80
CA ARG A 217 19.26 11.87 -4.15
C ARG A 217 18.11 12.20 -3.22
N LEU A 218 18.35 13.00 -2.18
CA LEU A 218 17.29 13.37 -1.23
C LEU A 218 16.09 13.97 -1.95
N GLU A 219 16.30 14.89 -2.89
CA GLU A 219 15.21 15.51 -3.65
C GLU A 219 14.41 14.48 -4.46
N TRP A 220 15.07 13.51 -5.10
CA TRP A 220 14.39 12.44 -5.83
C TRP A 220 13.54 11.56 -4.91
N ALA A 221 14.09 11.20 -3.75
CA ALA A 221 13.35 10.42 -2.75
C ALA A 221 12.11 11.18 -2.24
N MET A 222 12.24 12.48 -1.96
CA MET A 222 11.12 13.31 -1.51
C MET A 222 10.04 13.47 -2.60
N ARG A 223 10.42 13.65 -3.86
CA ARG A 223 9.47 13.66 -5.00
C ARG A 223 8.77 12.31 -5.15
N GLU A 224 9.48 11.20 -4.97
CA GLU A 224 8.87 9.87 -5.04
C GLU A 224 7.93 9.59 -3.85
N CYS A 225 8.23 10.08 -2.65
CA CYS A 225 7.31 10.04 -1.51
C CYS A 225 6.03 10.84 -1.83
N ASP A 226 6.19 12.00 -2.47
CA ASP A 226 5.08 12.86 -2.90
C ASP A 226 4.17 12.23 -3.95
N GLU A 227 4.76 11.56 -4.93
CA GLU A 227 4.00 10.76 -5.89
C GLU A 227 3.33 9.54 -5.22
N SER A 228 4.04 8.85 -4.33
CA SER A 228 3.57 7.60 -3.71
C SER A 228 2.37 7.82 -2.78
N ARG A 229 2.39 8.90 -1.99
CA ARG A 229 1.24 9.24 -1.13
C ARG A 229 0.00 9.56 -1.96
N ARG A 230 0.15 10.23 -3.11
CA ARG A 230 -0.97 10.56 -4.01
C ARG A 230 -1.48 9.38 -4.83
N ARG A 231 -0.64 8.39 -5.16
CA ARG A 231 -1.06 7.21 -5.94
C ARG A 231 -2.16 6.37 -5.27
N HIS A 232 -2.32 6.51 -3.96
CA HIS A 232 -3.26 5.73 -3.17
C HIS A 232 -4.52 6.50 -2.80
N VAL A 233 -4.97 7.46 -3.64
CA VAL A 233 -6.29 8.09 -3.43
C VAL A 233 -7.34 6.98 -3.32
N GLY A 234 -7.99 6.89 -2.15
CA GLY A 234 -8.94 5.84 -1.75
C GLY A 234 -10.23 5.77 -2.57
N GLN A 235 -10.21 6.20 -3.82
CA GLN A 235 -11.33 6.06 -4.73
C GLN A 235 -11.48 4.60 -5.15
N PHE A 236 -12.73 4.15 -5.17
CA PHE A 236 -13.06 2.81 -5.61
C PHE A 236 -12.81 2.65 -7.11
N ASP A 237 -11.83 1.83 -7.46
CA ASP A 237 -11.52 1.48 -8.85
C ASP A 237 -12.15 0.12 -9.21
N ALA A 238 -13.29 0.19 -9.91
CA ALA A 238 -14.00 -0.99 -10.37
C ALA A 238 -13.13 -1.85 -11.32
N GLU A 239 -12.31 -1.23 -12.17
CA GLU A 239 -11.47 -1.94 -13.12
C GLU A 239 -10.41 -2.78 -12.39
N LYS A 240 -9.73 -2.18 -11.40
CA LYS A 240 -8.76 -2.86 -10.54
C LYS A 240 -9.41 -4.04 -9.81
N GLN A 241 -10.63 -3.89 -9.32
CA GLN A 241 -11.36 -4.99 -8.69
C GLN A 241 -11.70 -6.11 -9.69
N VAL A 242 -12.16 -5.79 -10.89
CA VAL A 242 -12.42 -6.80 -11.93
C VAL A 242 -11.12 -7.55 -12.29
N ARG A 243 -10.00 -6.84 -12.47
CA ARG A 243 -8.68 -7.46 -12.74
C ARG A 243 -8.25 -8.41 -11.62
N LYS A 244 -8.51 -8.06 -10.36
CA LYS A 244 -8.23 -8.90 -9.19
C LYS A 244 -9.08 -10.18 -9.21
N ILE A 245 -10.38 -10.07 -9.50
CA ILE A 245 -11.31 -11.20 -9.60
C ILE A 245 -10.88 -12.15 -10.72
N THR A 246 -10.52 -11.61 -11.89
CA THR A 246 -10.13 -12.41 -13.06
C THR A 246 -8.66 -12.87 -12.99
N ARG A 247 -7.92 -12.47 -11.96
CA ARG A 247 -6.48 -12.74 -11.80
C ARG A 247 -5.66 -12.32 -13.03
N GLY A 248 -6.04 -11.21 -13.65
CA GLY A 248 -5.42 -10.70 -14.87
C GLY A 248 -5.73 -11.49 -16.15
N SER A 249 -6.59 -12.50 -16.08
CA SER A 249 -6.97 -13.30 -17.26
C SER A 249 -7.76 -12.46 -18.27
N ARG A 250 -7.58 -12.73 -19.57
CA ARG A 250 -8.41 -12.12 -20.62
C ARG A 250 -9.87 -12.54 -20.42
N VAL A 251 -10.75 -11.54 -20.40
CA VAL A 251 -12.20 -11.71 -20.33
C VAL A 251 -12.85 -11.12 -21.57
N LYS A 252 -13.93 -11.74 -22.04
CA LYS A 252 -14.73 -11.20 -23.15
C LYS A 252 -15.32 -9.86 -22.75
N ALA A 253 -15.42 -8.92 -23.69
CA ALA A 253 -15.94 -7.57 -23.45
C ALA A 253 -17.29 -7.59 -22.70
N LYS A 254 -18.23 -8.43 -23.13
CA LYS A 254 -19.53 -8.61 -22.46
C LYS A 254 -19.40 -9.01 -20.98
N THR A 255 -18.55 -9.99 -20.67
CA THR A 255 -18.31 -10.43 -19.29
C THR A 255 -17.62 -9.35 -18.46
N ALA A 256 -16.69 -8.60 -19.05
CA ALA A 256 -16.05 -7.46 -18.39
C ALA A 256 -17.07 -6.37 -18.05
N THR A 257 -17.94 -5.99 -18.98
CA THR A 257 -19.00 -4.99 -18.75
C THR A 257 -19.91 -5.39 -17.59
N VAL A 258 -20.38 -6.64 -17.57
CA VAL A 258 -21.25 -7.15 -16.51
C VAL A 258 -20.51 -7.24 -15.17
N LEU A 259 -19.26 -7.72 -15.17
CA LEU A 259 -18.44 -7.74 -13.95
C LEU A 259 -18.21 -6.35 -13.38
N MET A 260 -18.02 -5.34 -14.24
CA MET A 260 -17.83 -3.95 -13.81
C MET A 260 -19.05 -3.45 -13.04
N ALA A 261 -20.25 -3.60 -13.63
CA ALA A 261 -21.50 -3.21 -12.99
C ALA A 261 -21.76 -3.98 -11.68
N LEU A 262 -21.47 -5.28 -11.66
CA LEU A 262 -21.63 -6.09 -10.45
C LEU A 262 -20.65 -5.73 -9.33
N VAL A 263 -19.43 -5.33 -9.68
CA VAL A 263 -18.40 -4.87 -8.74
C VAL A 263 -18.78 -3.52 -8.14
N GLU A 264 -19.33 -2.61 -8.94
CA GLU A 264 -19.90 -1.32 -8.51
C GLU A 264 -21.10 -1.53 -7.58
N LEU A 265 -22.06 -2.37 -7.98
CA LEU A 265 -23.19 -2.73 -7.12
C LEU A 265 -22.72 -3.37 -5.81
N ARG A 266 -21.71 -4.25 -5.86
CA ARG A 266 -21.14 -4.82 -4.63
C ARG A 266 -20.57 -3.74 -3.72
N HIS A 267 -19.94 -2.70 -4.26
CA HIS A 267 -19.43 -1.58 -3.48
C HIS A 267 -20.57 -0.83 -2.79
N GLU A 268 -21.67 -0.59 -3.49
CA GLU A 268 -22.87 0.04 -2.91
C GLU A 268 -23.50 -0.81 -1.81
N ILE A 269 -23.72 -2.11 -2.06
CA ILE A 269 -24.29 -3.03 -1.07
C ILE A 269 -23.37 -3.15 0.16
N ALA A 270 -22.06 -3.25 -0.06
CA ALA A 270 -21.07 -3.30 1.01
C ALA A 270 -21.15 -2.06 1.91
N ARG A 271 -21.26 -0.87 1.30
CA ARG A 271 -21.44 0.39 2.02
C ARG A 271 -22.78 0.48 2.75
N GLU A 272 -23.88 0.10 2.10
CA GLU A 272 -25.22 0.13 2.70
C GLU A 272 -25.34 -0.79 3.93
N LEU A 273 -24.70 -1.95 3.86
CA LEU A 273 -24.75 -2.97 4.92
C LEU A 273 -23.62 -2.81 5.95
N ASP A 274 -22.70 -1.86 5.74
CA ASP A 274 -21.45 -1.72 6.49
C ASP A 274 -20.69 -3.04 6.61
N LEU A 275 -20.41 -3.65 5.46
CA LEU A 275 -19.70 -4.91 5.33
C LEU A 275 -18.50 -4.77 4.39
N PRO A 276 -17.39 -5.49 4.59
CA PRO A 276 -16.33 -5.54 3.60
C PRO A 276 -16.84 -6.15 2.29
N HIS A 277 -16.29 -5.74 1.14
CA HIS A 277 -16.81 -6.10 -0.19
C HIS A 277 -17.05 -7.61 -0.37
N ARG A 278 -16.07 -8.44 -0.01
CA ARG A 278 -16.15 -9.91 -0.15
C ARG A 278 -17.15 -10.56 0.79
N VAL A 279 -17.57 -9.87 1.85
CA VAL A 279 -18.60 -10.35 2.78
C VAL A 279 -19.99 -10.07 2.22
N ALA A 280 -20.17 -8.90 1.60
CA ALA A 280 -21.38 -8.53 0.90
C ALA A 280 -21.65 -9.53 -0.23
N ILE A 281 -20.72 -9.65 -1.20
CA ILE A 281 -20.81 -10.63 -2.30
C ILE A 281 -19.40 -11.14 -2.65
N SER A 282 -19.23 -12.47 -2.67
CA SER A 282 -17.92 -13.09 -2.93
C SER A 282 -17.47 -12.92 -4.39
N ASP A 283 -16.15 -12.96 -4.63
CA ASP A 283 -15.57 -12.87 -5.98
C ASP A 283 -16.08 -14.01 -6.88
N GLU A 284 -16.32 -15.19 -6.30
CA GLU A 284 -16.83 -16.38 -6.98
C GLU A 284 -18.30 -16.20 -7.40
N ALA A 285 -19.12 -15.58 -6.55
CA ALA A 285 -20.51 -15.26 -6.87
C ALA A 285 -20.58 -14.24 -8.02
N LEU A 286 -19.76 -13.18 -7.98
CA LEU A 286 -19.68 -12.20 -9.07
C LEU A 286 -19.27 -12.85 -10.39
N SER A 287 -18.24 -13.71 -10.35
CA SER A 287 -17.74 -14.43 -11.51
C SER A 287 -18.78 -15.38 -12.11
N GLU A 288 -19.57 -16.04 -11.26
CA GLU A 288 -20.65 -16.93 -11.69
C GLU A 288 -21.78 -16.15 -12.36
N MET A 289 -22.26 -15.07 -11.73
CA MET A 289 -23.35 -14.24 -12.29
C MET A 289 -22.96 -13.61 -13.63
N ALA A 290 -21.73 -13.14 -13.77
CA ALA A 290 -21.25 -12.58 -15.04
C ALA A 290 -21.08 -13.62 -16.16
N ARG A 291 -21.02 -14.91 -15.82
CA ARG A 291 -21.01 -16.03 -16.78
C ARG A 291 -22.41 -16.52 -17.11
N ALA A 292 -23.24 -16.71 -16.08
CA ALA A 292 -24.59 -17.25 -16.19
C ALA A 292 -25.60 -16.24 -16.75
N LEU A 293 -25.40 -14.94 -16.50
CA LEU A 293 -26.27 -13.84 -16.93
C LEU A 293 -27.75 -14.07 -16.55
N PRO A 294 -28.07 -14.29 -15.26
CA PRO A 294 -29.45 -14.56 -14.83
C PRO A 294 -30.37 -13.39 -15.21
N ALA A 295 -31.47 -13.70 -15.90
CA ALA A 295 -32.43 -12.71 -16.39
C ALA A 295 -33.50 -12.32 -15.35
N ASN A 296 -33.61 -13.11 -14.28
CA ASN A 296 -34.61 -12.96 -13.23
C ASN A 296 -34.11 -13.57 -11.91
N GLU A 297 -34.84 -13.33 -10.82
CA GLU A 297 -34.48 -13.80 -9.48
C GLU A 297 -34.49 -15.33 -9.35
N GLU A 298 -35.33 -16.02 -10.12
CA GLU A 298 -35.38 -17.49 -10.11
C GLU A 298 -34.07 -18.07 -10.67
N GLU A 299 -33.58 -17.55 -11.79
CA GLU A 299 -32.29 -17.92 -12.36
C GLU A 299 -31.12 -17.49 -11.45
N LEU A 300 -31.19 -16.31 -10.84
CA LEU A 300 -30.19 -15.85 -9.90
C LEU A 300 -30.07 -16.79 -8.69
N SER A 301 -31.19 -17.31 -8.17
CA SER A 301 -31.19 -18.24 -7.03
C SER A 301 -30.45 -19.55 -7.31
N LYS A 302 -30.30 -19.91 -8.60
CA LYS A 302 -29.58 -21.11 -9.07
C LYS A 302 -28.06 -20.86 -9.20
N CYS A 303 -27.61 -19.60 -9.16
CA CYS A 303 -26.19 -19.26 -9.23
C CYS A 303 -25.45 -19.74 -7.98
N ARG A 304 -24.25 -20.29 -8.17
CA ARG A 304 -23.39 -20.75 -7.07
C ARG A 304 -22.89 -19.56 -6.24
N ASN A 305 -22.65 -19.80 -4.95
CA ASN A 305 -22.00 -18.87 -4.02
C ASN A 305 -22.73 -17.54 -3.71
N ILE A 306 -23.86 -17.22 -4.37
CA ILE A 306 -24.62 -16.00 -4.06
C ILE A 306 -25.15 -16.01 -2.62
N GLY A 307 -25.57 -17.19 -2.14
CA GLY A 307 -26.20 -17.39 -0.84
C GLY A 307 -27.68 -16.96 -0.84
N ARG A 308 -28.52 -17.71 -0.10
CA ARG A 308 -29.98 -17.51 -0.09
C ARG A 308 -30.40 -16.10 0.29
N ARG A 309 -29.71 -15.52 1.27
CA ARG A 309 -29.99 -14.16 1.78
C ARG A 309 -29.78 -13.10 0.69
N ASN A 310 -28.62 -13.09 0.03
CA ASN A 310 -28.35 -12.13 -1.03
C ASN A 310 -29.27 -12.33 -2.22
N ALA A 311 -29.58 -13.58 -2.60
CA ALA A 311 -30.53 -13.85 -3.68
C ALA A 311 -31.93 -13.28 -3.38
N ALA A 312 -32.38 -13.33 -2.12
CA ALA A 312 -33.67 -12.80 -1.71
C ALA A 312 -33.67 -11.28 -1.47
N GLU A 313 -32.68 -10.75 -0.77
CA GLU A 313 -32.64 -9.34 -0.34
C GLU A 313 -32.06 -8.40 -1.42
N GLN A 314 -31.10 -8.88 -2.20
CA GLN A 314 -30.37 -8.09 -3.21
C GLN A 314 -30.70 -8.51 -4.65
N GLY A 315 -31.53 -9.54 -4.83
CA GLY A 315 -31.87 -10.12 -6.12
C GLY A 315 -32.36 -9.12 -7.16
N PRO A 316 -33.35 -8.27 -6.84
CA PRO A 316 -33.83 -7.23 -7.76
C PRO A 316 -32.73 -6.28 -8.23
N LYS A 317 -31.88 -5.80 -7.31
CA LYS A 317 -30.75 -4.89 -7.63
C LYS A 317 -29.73 -5.57 -8.55
N ILE A 318 -29.40 -6.83 -8.26
CA ILE A 318 -28.44 -7.62 -9.06
C ILE A 318 -28.94 -7.84 -10.48
N VAL A 319 -30.19 -8.30 -10.63
CA VAL A 319 -30.79 -8.55 -11.95
C VAL A 319 -30.89 -7.24 -12.76
N ALA A 320 -31.29 -6.15 -12.11
CA ALA A 320 -31.32 -4.83 -12.74
C ALA A 320 -29.95 -4.39 -13.24
N ALA A 321 -28.90 -4.47 -12.40
CA ALA A 321 -27.55 -4.11 -12.78
C ALA A 321 -26.99 -4.94 -13.95
N ILE A 322 -27.30 -6.24 -13.99
CA ILE A 322 -26.92 -7.11 -15.12
C ILE A 322 -27.66 -6.67 -16.39
N LYS A 323 -28.96 -6.42 -16.31
CA LYS A 323 -29.76 -5.97 -17.45
C LYS A 323 -29.26 -4.64 -18.01
N GLU A 324 -29.05 -3.65 -17.16
CA GLU A 324 -28.52 -2.33 -17.54
C GLU A 324 -27.13 -2.45 -18.17
N ALA A 325 -26.25 -3.29 -17.63
CA ALA A 325 -24.92 -3.54 -18.22
C ALA A 325 -24.99 -4.20 -19.60
N LEU A 326 -26.04 -4.98 -19.88
CA LEU A 326 -26.25 -5.64 -21.18
C LEU A 326 -26.87 -4.71 -22.23
N GLU A 327 -27.73 -3.79 -21.79
CA GLU A 327 -28.41 -2.81 -22.65
C GLU A 327 -27.55 -1.54 -22.87
N GLY A 328 -26.64 -1.25 -21.95
CA GLY A 328 -25.76 -0.08 -21.97
C GLY A 328 -24.49 -0.23 -22.82
N PRO A 329 -23.61 0.79 -22.80
CA PRO A 329 -22.37 0.77 -23.56
C PRO A 329 -21.40 -0.30 -23.04
N SER A 330 -20.69 -0.95 -23.96
CA SER A 330 -19.66 -1.93 -23.63
C SER A 330 -18.50 -1.26 -22.87
N ARG A 331 -18.10 -1.86 -21.75
CA ARG A 331 -16.98 -1.43 -20.89
C ARG A 331 -15.92 -2.56 -20.83
N PRO A 332 -15.23 -2.86 -21.94
CA PRO A 332 -14.17 -3.86 -21.92
C PRO A 332 -13.05 -3.42 -20.99
N LEU A 333 -12.42 -4.37 -20.29
CA LEU A 333 -11.15 -4.08 -19.63
C LEU A 333 -10.15 -3.61 -20.69
N PRO A 334 -9.40 -2.53 -20.46
CA PRO A 334 -8.25 -2.20 -21.27
C PRO A 334 -7.33 -3.42 -21.30
N THR A 335 -7.31 -4.14 -22.41
CA THR A 335 -6.20 -5.05 -22.64
C THR A 335 -5.04 -4.12 -22.93
N GLY A 336 -4.18 -3.87 -21.94
CA GLY A 336 -2.82 -3.51 -22.24
C GLY A 336 -2.39 -4.54 -23.27
N LYS A 337 -2.19 -4.12 -24.52
CA LYS A 337 -1.70 -5.02 -25.55
C LYS A 337 -0.28 -5.33 -25.13
N SER A 338 -0.10 -6.29 -24.23
CA SER A 338 1.00 -7.22 -24.39
C SER A 338 0.77 -7.79 -25.78
N LYS A 339 1.37 -7.15 -26.78
CA LYS A 339 1.67 -7.82 -28.02
C LYS A 339 2.39 -9.08 -27.59
N GLU A 340 2.04 -10.20 -28.22
CA GLU A 340 2.95 -11.34 -28.13
C GLU A 340 4.28 -10.83 -28.67
N GLU A 341 5.22 -10.63 -27.76
CA GLU A 341 6.59 -10.31 -28.10
C GLU A 341 7.06 -11.40 -29.04
N THR A 342 7.54 -11.00 -30.21
CA THR A 342 8.32 -11.95 -31.00
C THR A 342 9.54 -12.38 -30.17
N ALA A 343 10.15 -13.52 -30.50
CA ALA A 343 11.36 -13.94 -29.82
C ALA A 343 12.45 -12.85 -29.85
N LEU A 344 12.55 -12.10 -30.95
CA LEU A 344 13.48 -10.99 -31.10
C LEU A 344 13.12 -9.78 -30.21
N ASP A 345 11.84 -9.43 -30.13
CA ASP A 345 11.36 -8.35 -29.25
C ASP A 345 11.72 -8.65 -27.79
N ARG A 346 11.47 -9.88 -27.34
CA ARG A 346 11.80 -10.33 -25.99
C ARG A 346 13.30 -10.19 -25.71
N MET A 347 14.14 -10.65 -26.63
CA MET A 347 15.60 -10.53 -26.48
C MET A 347 16.05 -9.08 -26.35
N ARG A 348 15.50 -8.17 -27.17
CA ARG A 348 15.82 -6.73 -27.11
C ARG A 348 15.36 -6.09 -25.81
N VAL A 349 14.12 -6.35 -25.40
CA VAL A 349 13.55 -5.86 -24.15
C VAL A 349 14.35 -6.37 -22.95
N ASP A 350 14.72 -7.65 -22.93
CA ASP A 350 15.47 -8.23 -21.82
C ASP A 350 16.90 -7.66 -21.75
N ALA A 351 17.53 -7.38 -22.90
CA ALA A 351 18.82 -6.69 -22.96
C ALA A 351 18.72 -5.26 -22.41
N LEU A 352 17.71 -4.48 -22.83
CA LEU A 352 17.47 -3.12 -22.32
C LEU A 352 17.16 -3.12 -20.83
N TRP A 353 16.31 -4.05 -20.38
CA TRP A 353 15.99 -4.21 -18.96
C TRP A 353 17.24 -4.54 -18.15
N SER A 354 18.11 -5.40 -18.65
CA SER A 354 19.38 -5.76 -18.00
C SER A 354 20.30 -4.55 -17.90
N VAL A 355 20.47 -3.78 -18.96
CA VAL A 355 21.29 -2.56 -18.99
C VAL A 355 20.75 -1.51 -18.00
N LEU A 356 19.44 -1.26 -18.00
CA LEU A 356 18.80 -0.33 -17.08
C LEU A 356 18.96 -0.79 -15.62
N SER A 357 18.77 -2.09 -15.36
CA SER A 357 18.92 -2.68 -14.03
C SER A 357 20.36 -2.59 -13.54
N LEU A 358 21.34 -2.89 -14.39
CA LEU A 358 22.76 -2.78 -14.05
C LEU A 358 23.14 -1.33 -13.72
N ARG A 359 22.65 -0.35 -14.51
CA ARG A 359 22.89 1.06 -14.18
C ARG A 359 22.27 1.45 -12.85
N CYS A 360 21.01 1.07 -12.59
CA CYS A 360 20.36 1.33 -11.31
C CYS A 360 21.15 0.72 -10.14
N LEU A 361 21.60 -0.54 -10.26
CA LEU A 361 22.42 -1.20 -9.24
C LEU A 361 23.76 -0.47 -9.02
N ALA A 362 24.41 -0.02 -10.10
CA ALA A 362 25.64 0.77 -10.02
C ALA A 362 25.42 2.13 -9.34
N ASP A 363 24.25 2.73 -9.57
CA ASP A 363 23.77 3.93 -8.90
C ASP A 363 23.05 3.60 -7.58
N ARG A 364 23.15 2.39 -7.03
CA ARG A 364 22.61 2.01 -5.71
C ARG A 364 21.10 2.27 -5.57
N MET A 365 20.34 2.21 -6.66
CA MET A 365 18.88 2.36 -6.69
C MET A 365 18.20 1.04 -7.07
N ALA A 366 17.02 0.79 -6.51
CA ALA A 366 16.20 -0.36 -6.86
C ALA A 366 15.59 -0.17 -8.27
N PRO A 367 15.85 -1.05 -9.24
CA PRO A 367 15.28 -0.93 -10.58
C PRO A 367 13.74 -0.93 -10.57
N SER A 368 13.12 -1.67 -9.65
CA SER A 368 11.67 -1.80 -9.52
C SER A 368 10.98 -0.53 -8.99
N LEU A 369 11.70 0.40 -8.37
CA LEU A 369 11.16 1.72 -8.00
C LEU A 369 11.03 2.62 -9.24
N LEU A 370 11.99 2.49 -10.16
CA LEU A 370 12.03 3.25 -11.39
C LEU A 370 10.89 2.82 -12.33
N THR A 371 10.80 1.53 -12.65
CA THR A 371 9.82 0.98 -13.58
C THR A 371 9.75 -0.55 -13.51
N SER A 372 8.85 -1.16 -14.28
CA SER A 372 8.81 -2.61 -14.48
C SER A 372 9.32 -3.01 -15.87
N ARG A 373 9.79 -4.26 -16.00
CA ARG A 373 10.13 -4.85 -17.31
C ARG A 373 8.94 -4.83 -18.27
N SER A 374 7.71 -4.95 -17.76
CA SER A 374 6.49 -4.89 -18.56
C SER A 374 6.21 -3.48 -19.08
N ASP A 375 6.42 -2.44 -18.27
CA ASP A 375 6.24 -1.04 -18.69
C ASP A 375 7.32 -0.62 -19.68
N LEU A 376 8.59 -1.03 -19.45
CA LEU A 376 9.68 -0.85 -20.40
C LEU A 376 9.37 -1.51 -21.75
N ALA A 377 8.87 -2.75 -21.73
CA ALA A 377 8.48 -3.47 -22.95
C ALA A 377 7.37 -2.73 -23.71
N ALA A 378 6.33 -2.29 -23.00
CA ALA A 378 5.21 -1.58 -23.61
C ALA A 378 5.67 -0.29 -24.29
N TRP A 379 6.47 0.53 -23.60
CA TRP A 379 7.01 1.76 -24.14
C TRP A 379 7.94 1.51 -25.34
N TYR A 380 8.92 0.61 -25.20
CA TYR A 380 9.90 0.33 -26.24
C TYR A 380 9.24 -0.19 -27.54
N LEU A 381 8.26 -1.09 -27.42
CA LEU A 381 7.56 -1.66 -28.59
C LEU A 381 6.57 -0.70 -29.24
N ASP A 382 6.05 0.28 -28.50
CA ASP A 382 5.28 1.38 -29.07
C ASP A 382 6.17 2.34 -29.85
N ARG A 383 7.37 2.62 -29.33
CA ARG A 383 8.37 3.44 -30.01
C ARG A 383 8.90 2.81 -31.30
N GLU A 384 9.34 1.55 -31.26
CA GLU A 384 9.87 0.84 -32.45
C GLU A 384 8.86 0.77 -33.60
N ALA A 385 7.58 0.87 -33.28
CA ALA A 385 6.51 0.83 -34.26
C ALA A 385 5.95 2.22 -34.62
N GLY A 386 6.63 3.30 -34.22
CA GLY A 386 6.25 4.68 -34.53
C GLY A 386 4.91 5.12 -33.92
N ARG A 387 4.46 4.48 -32.83
CA ARG A 387 3.21 4.85 -32.14
C ARG A 387 3.41 5.95 -31.09
N THR A 388 4.64 6.12 -30.62
CA THR A 388 5.01 7.15 -29.65
C THR A 388 6.44 7.60 -29.89
N ASP A 389 6.66 8.91 -29.81
CA ASP A 389 7.98 9.52 -29.71
C ASP A 389 8.24 10.08 -28.30
N ALA A 390 7.29 9.89 -27.38
CA ALA A 390 7.42 10.38 -26.01
C ALA A 390 8.51 9.59 -25.24
N PRO A 391 9.27 10.27 -24.36
CA PRO A 391 10.23 9.61 -23.49
C PRO A 391 9.52 8.64 -22.54
N MET A 392 10.26 7.64 -22.05
CA MET A 392 9.72 6.65 -21.11
C MET A 392 9.21 7.31 -19.83
N PHE A 393 9.93 8.32 -19.34
CA PHE A 393 9.60 9.09 -18.15
C PHE A 393 9.33 10.52 -18.56
N ALA A 394 8.27 11.12 -18.02
CA ALA A 394 7.89 12.49 -18.32
C ALA A 394 8.98 13.48 -17.87
N GLU A 395 9.22 14.52 -18.67
CA GLU A 395 10.15 15.60 -18.33
C GLU A 395 9.77 16.25 -16.99
N GLY A 396 10.79 16.65 -16.21
CA GLY A 396 10.62 17.23 -14.88
C GLY A 396 10.38 16.20 -13.75
N THR A 397 10.28 14.91 -14.07
CA THR A 397 10.24 13.85 -13.05
C THR A 397 11.65 13.42 -12.64
N TRP A 398 11.80 12.96 -11.39
CA TRP A 398 13.08 12.42 -10.92
C TRP A 398 13.55 11.21 -11.75
N ARG A 399 12.62 10.42 -12.31
CA ARG A 399 12.93 9.27 -13.16
C ARG A 399 13.54 9.70 -14.49
N HIS A 400 13.03 10.79 -15.05
CA HIS A 400 13.59 11.40 -16.25
C HIS A 400 15.01 11.93 -15.98
N ASP A 401 15.18 12.67 -14.89
CA ASP A 401 16.44 13.30 -14.52
C ASP A 401 17.52 12.27 -14.17
N SER A 402 17.16 11.21 -13.45
CA SER A 402 18.09 10.14 -13.05
C SER A 402 18.46 9.21 -14.21
N MET A 403 17.45 8.70 -14.93
CA MET A 403 17.61 7.59 -15.86
C MET A 403 17.11 7.88 -17.27
N GLY A 404 16.02 8.64 -17.41
CA GLY A 404 15.34 8.86 -18.69
C GLY A 404 16.20 9.55 -19.75
N MET A 405 16.89 10.64 -19.39
CA MET A 405 17.75 11.37 -20.34
C MET A 405 18.84 10.46 -20.92
N TRP A 406 19.51 9.71 -20.05
CA TRP A 406 20.54 8.78 -20.47
C TRP A 406 19.97 7.59 -21.25
N LEU A 407 18.79 7.07 -20.89
CA LEU A 407 18.18 5.95 -21.63
C LEU A 407 17.89 6.36 -23.09
N GLU A 408 17.41 7.59 -23.29
CA GLU A 408 17.22 8.17 -24.62
C GLU A 408 18.53 8.31 -25.39
N SER A 409 19.59 8.86 -24.79
CA SER A 409 20.91 8.95 -25.42
C SER A 409 21.52 7.58 -25.70
N PHE A 410 21.35 6.62 -24.79
CA PHE A 410 21.85 5.25 -24.95
C PHE A 410 21.21 4.56 -26.16
N LEU A 411 19.89 4.71 -26.33
CA LEU A 411 19.18 4.17 -27.49
C LEU A 411 19.58 4.82 -28.82
N LYS A 412 20.07 6.07 -28.80
CA LYS A 412 20.61 6.77 -29.98
C LYS A 412 22.08 6.44 -30.25
N GLY A 413 22.75 5.69 -29.38
CA GLY A 413 24.19 5.44 -29.45
C GLY A 413 25.05 6.63 -29.05
N GLU A 414 24.48 7.58 -28.30
CA GLU A 414 25.14 8.81 -27.82
C GLU A 414 25.66 8.67 -26.38
N ALA A 415 25.29 7.61 -25.67
CA ALA A 415 25.74 7.32 -24.31
C ALA A 415 26.15 5.84 -24.16
N ASN A 416 27.08 5.57 -23.25
CA ASN A 416 27.56 4.23 -22.91
C ASN A 416 27.23 3.89 -21.44
N LEU A 417 27.42 2.61 -21.08
CA LEU A 417 27.38 2.14 -19.69
C LEU A 417 28.70 1.44 -19.36
N ASP A 418 29.61 2.17 -18.74
CA ASP A 418 30.87 1.60 -18.27
C ASP A 418 30.75 1.18 -16.81
N LEU A 419 30.95 -0.11 -16.56
CA LEU A 419 30.74 -0.73 -15.25
C LEU A 419 32.02 -1.39 -14.77
N THR A 420 32.28 -1.22 -13.48
CA THR A 420 33.35 -1.92 -12.76
C THR A 420 32.76 -2.68 -11.60
N TRP A 421 33.40 -3.81 -11.27
CA TRP A 421 33.09 -4.56 -10.06
C TRP A 421 34.17 -4.27 -9.02
N ASN A 422 33.81 -3.56 -7.96
CA ASN A 422 34.74 -3.20 -6.89
C ASN A 422 34.05 -3.28 -5.51
N ASP A 423 34.78 -3.79 -4.51
CA ASP A 423 34.29 -3.98 -3.13
C ASP A 423 32.97 -4.76 -3.05
N GLY A 424 32.83 -5.80 -3.88
CA GLY A 424 31.64 -6.66 -3.92
C GLY A 424 30.38 -5.99 -4.51
N ARG A 425 30.52 -4.81 -5.13
CA ARG A 425 29.42 -4.08 -5.76
C ARG A 425 29.75 -3.60 -7.17
N LEU A 426 28.70 -3.37 -7.94
CA LEU A 426 28.77 -2.72 -9.24
C LEU A 426 28.93 -1.21 -9.03
N GLN A 427 29.78 -0.57 -9.82
CA GLN A 427 30.00 0.88 -9.80
C GLN A 427 30.11 1.39 -11.24
N ARG A 428 29.60 2.59 -11.51
CA ARG A 428 29.89 3.27 -12.78
C ARG A 428 31.37 3.63 -12.79
N ALA A 429 32.06 3.36 -13.90
CA ALA A 429 33.34 3.99 -14.12
C ALA A 429 33.12 5.50 -14.06
N SER A 430 33.87 6.23 -13.23
CA SER A 430 33.71 7.67 -13.09
C SER A 430 33.81 8.33 -14.46
N ASP A 431 32.84 9.18 -14.80
CA ASP A 431 33.00 10.19 -15.86
C ASP A 431 34.08 11.20 -15.47
#